data_AF-A0A522QXX5-F1
#
_entry.id   AF-A0A522QXX5-F1
#
_cell.length_a   1.000
_cell.length_b   1.000
_cell.length_c   1.000
_cell.angle_alpha   90.00
_cell.angle_beta   90.00
_cell.angle_gamma   90.00
#
_symmetry.space_group_name_H-M   'P 1'
#
loop_
_entity.id
_entity.type
_entity.pdbx_description
1 polymer ?
#
loop_
_entity_poly.entity_id
_entity_poly.type
_entity_poly.pdbx_seq_one_letter_code
_entity_poly.pdbx_strand_id
1 'polypeptide(L)'
;PRKLLEHVKGLEIREMEDTETCCGFGGTFAVKYEPISTGMADQKLANAMATDADYLISTDLSCLMHLDGYIKKRGLKIKPMHIADVLASGW
;
A
#
# COMPACT_ATOMS: atom_id res chain seq x y z
N PRO A 1 -1.48 -10.14 5.26
CA PRO A 1 -2.69 -10.99 5.45
C PRO A 1 -2.85 -12.04 4.33
N ARG A 2 -1.78 -12.81 4.06
CA ARG A 2 -1.65 -13.68 2.87
C ARG A 2 -2.67 -14.81 2.82
N LYS A 3 -2.83 -15.53 3.93
CA LYS A 3 -3.77 -16.65 4.05
C LYS A 3 -5.21 -16.32 3.64
N LEU A 4 -5.71 -15.13 3.97
CA LEU A 4 -7.08 -14.74 3.59
C LEU A 4 -7.16 -14.42 2.10
N LEU A 5 -6.17 -13.71 1.56
CA LEU A 5 -6.11 -13.29 0.16
C LEU A 5 -5.91 -14.48 -0.80
N GLU A 6 -5.20 -15.53 -0.39
CA GLU A 6 -5.00 -16.76 -1.18
C GLU A 6 -6.32 -17.48 -1.51
N HIS A 7 -7.39 -17.22 -0.75
CA HIS A 7 -8.71 -17.81 -1.00
C HIS A 7 -9.62 -16.94 -1.87
N VAL A 8 -9.15 -15.75 -2.30
CA VAL A 8 -9.92 -14.86 -3.17
C VAL A 8 -9.74 -15.31 -4.62
N LYS A 9 -10.83 -15.75 -5.25
CA LYS A 9 -10.81 -16.25 -6.62
C LYS A 9 -10.36 -15.16 -7.60
N GLY A 10 -9.35 -15.48 -8.42
CA GLY A 10 -8.82 -14.57 -9.44
C GLY A 10 -7.86 -13.51 -8.91
N LEU A 11 -7.54 -13.51 -7.62
CA LEU A 11 -6.51 -12.62 -7.06
C LEU A 11 -5.12 -13.25 -7.22
N GLU A 12 -4.23 -12.56 -7.92
CA GLU A 12 -2.80 -12.88 -7.95
C GLU A 12 -2.07 -12.03 -6.90
N ILE A 13 -1.39 -12.69 -5.96
CA ILE A 13 -0.61 -12.00 -4.93
C ILE A 13 0.83 -11.88 -5.41
N ARG A 14 1.33 -10.65 -5.49
CA ARG A 14 2.74 -10.34 -5.74
C ARG A 14 3.34 -9.65 -4.53
N GLU A 15 4.41 -10.24 -4.00
CA GLU A 15 5.16 -9.64 -2.89
C GLU A 15 6.08 -8.55 -3.40
N MET A 16 6.05 -7.39 -2.74
CA MET A 16 7.00 -6.32 -2.99
C MET A 16 8.29 -6.54 -2.20
N GLU A 17 9.37 -5.91 -2.63
CA GLU A 17 10.57 -5.79 -1.79
C GLU A 17 10.25 -4.96 -0.53
N ASP A 18 10.90 -5.29 0.59
CA ASP A 18 10.70 -4.60 1.87
C ASP A 18 9.23 -4.55 2.35
N THR A 19 8.49 -5.66 2.20
CA THR A 19 7.06 -5.71 2.59
C THR A 19 6.81 -5.29 4.04
N GLU A 20 7.72 -5.58 4.97
CA GLU A 20 7.58 -5.27 6.39
C GLU A 20 8.01 -3.82 6.76
N THR A 21 8.58 -3.06 5.82
CA THR A 21 8.98 -1.67 6.07
C THR A 21 7.77 -0.75 6.20
N CYS A 22 7.80 0.15 7.19
CA CYS A 22 6.70 1.07 7.49
C CYS A 22 6.37 2.03 6.32
N CYS A 23 5.10 2.43 6.22
CA CYS A 23 4.61 3.35 5.19
C CYS A 23 5.00 4.82 5.41
N GLY A 24 5.45 5.20 6.61
CA GLY A 24 5.85 6.57 6.95
C GLY A 24 4.80 7.42 7.67
N PHE A 25 3.55 6.94 7.83
CA PHE A 25 2.44 7.71 8.42
C PHE A 25 2.32 7.60 9.95
N GLY A 26 3.42 7.68 10.68
CA GLY A 26 3.46 7.53 12.15
C GLY A 26 2.87 8.71 12.95
N GLY A 27 1.77 9.32 12.51
CA GLY A 27 1.13 10.46 13.16
C GLY A 27 2.05 11.67 13.25
N THR A 28 2.44 12.06 14.47
CA THR A 28 3.33 13.22 14.69
C THR A 28 4.69 13.04 14.02
N PHE A 29 5.16 11.81 13.82
CA PHE A 29 6.37 11.52 13.05
C PHE A 29 6.29 12.09 11.64
N ALA A 30 5.17 11.88 10.95
CA ALA A 30 4.99 12.32 9.56
C ALA A 30 5.05 13.84 9.41
N VAL A 31 4.61 14.56 10.45
CA VAL A 31 4.62 16.03 10.48
C VAL A 31 5.99 16.58 10.91
N LYS A 32 6.60 15.99 11.93
CA LYS A 32 7.91 16.45 12.46
C LYS A 32 9.07 16.13 11.53
N TYR A 33 8.97 15.03 10.80
CA TYR A 33 10.02 14.50 9.94
C TYR A 33 9.49 14.26 8.52
N GLU A 34 8.82 15.27 7.96
CA GLU A 34 8.20 15.20 6.63
C GLU A 34 9.13 14.65 5.54
N PRO A 35 10.41 15.07 5.41
CA PRO A 35 11.30 14.52 4.39
C PRO A 35 11.59 13.02 4.55
N ILE A 36 11.59 12.52 5.78
CA ILE A 36 11.80 11.09 6.06
C ILE A 36 10.53 10.31 5.75
N SER A 37 9.39 10.80 6.23
CA SER A 37 8.07 10.20 5.99
C SER A 37 7.76 10.08 4.49
N THR A 38 7.99 11.16 3.74
CA THR A 38 7.83 11.20 2.29
C THR A 38 8.76 10.21 1.58
N GLY A 39 10.04 10.16 1.95
CA GLY A 39 11.00 9.20 1.39
C GLY A 39 10.60 7.74 1.64
N MET A 40 10.02 7.43 2.81
CA MET A 40 9.50 6.09 3.12
C MET A 40 8.31 5.72 2.22
N ALA A 41 7.35 6.63 2.07
CA ALA A 41 6.21 6.42 1.18
C ALA A 41 6.66 6.21 -0.27
N ASP A 42 7.64 7.00 -0.71
CA ASP A 42 8.19 6.93 -2.06
C ASP A 42 8.88 5.59 -2.34
N GLN A 43 9.71 5.11 -1.41
CA GLN A 43 10.34 3.80 -1.52
C GLN A 43 9.29 2.68 -1.55
N LYS A 44 8.27 2.77 -0.69
CA LYS A 44 7.19 1.79 -0.62
C LYS A 44 6.42 1.70 -1.95
N LEU A 45 6.10 2.85 -2.54
CA LEU A 45 5.41 2.92 -3.83
C LEU A 45 6.30 2.47 -4.98
N ALA A 46 7.60 2.75 -4.94
CA ALA A 46 8.55 2.24 -5.93
C ALA A 46 8.59 0.70 -5.90
N ASN A 47 8.72 0.10 -4.72
CA ASN A 47 8.73 -1.36 -4.56
C ASN A 47 7.39 -1.97 -5.00
N ALA A 48 6.26 -1.32 -4.67
CA ALA A 48 4.95 -1.78 -5.10
C ALA A 48 4.80 -1.74 -6.64
N MET A 49 5.23 -0.64 -7.28
CA MET A 49 5.18 -0.49 -8.74
C MET A 49 6.09 -1.50 -9.45
N ALA A 50 7.23 -1.86 -8.85
CA ALA A 50 8.15 -2.86 -9.41
C ALA A 50 7.55 -4.28 -9.49
N THR A 51 6.44 -4.54 -8.80
CA THR A 51 5.72 -5.82 -8.89
C THR A 51 4.76 -5.90 -10.08
N ASP A 52 4.53 -4.78 -10.78
CA ASP A 52 3.46 -4.61 -11.78
C ASP A 52 2.04 -4.89 -11.24
N ALA A 53 1.82 -4.77 -9.93
CA ALA A 53 0.50 -4.97 -9.33
C ALA A 53 -0.44 -3.78 -9.60
N ASP A 54 -1.71 -4.09 -9.88
CA ASP A 54 -2.77 -3.08 -10.05
C ASP A 54 -3.20 -2.45 -8.72
N TYR A 55 -3.11 -3.21 -7.62
CA TYR A 55 -3.60 -2.82 -6.30
C TYR A 55 -2.54 -3.01 -5.21
N LEU A 56 -2.47 -2.05 -4.28
CA LEU A 56 -1.72 -2.16 -3.03
C LEU A 56 -2.71 -2.45 -1.88
N ILE A 57 -2.65 -3.66 -1.34
CA ILE A 57 -3.59 -4.12 -0.31
C ILE A 57 -2.98 -3.97 1.09
N SER A 58 -3.71 -3.35 2.01
CA SER A 58 -3.31 -3.24 3.42
C SER A 58 -4.50 -3.45 4.37
N THR A 59 -4.20 -3.77 5.62
CA THR A 59 -5.16 -3.82 6.74
C THR A 59 -5.21 -2.51 7.52
N ASP A 60 -4.38 -1.53 7.17
CA ASP A 60 -4.29 -0.26 7.87
C ASP A 60 -4.72 0.89 6.95
N LEU A 61 -5.87 1.49 7.28
CA LEU A 61 -6.45 2.58 6.50
C LEU A 61 -5.57 3.84 6.50
N SER A 62 -4.85 4.10 7.59
CA SER A 62 -4.02 5.30 7.73
C SER A 62 -2.82 5.25 6.78
N CYS A 63 -2.17 4.09 6.66
CA CYS A 63 -1.15 3.86 5.64
C CYS A 63 -1.71 3.98 4.22
N LEU A 64 -2.90 3.42 3.95
CA LEU A 64 -3.52 3.52 2.62
C LEU A 64 -3.80 4.99 2.26
N MET A 65 -4.35 5.78 3.19
CA MET A 65 -4.59 7.22 2.97
C MET A 65 -3.30 8.00 2.70
N HIS A 66 -2.23 7.71 3.44
CA HIS A 66 -0.94 8.34 3.24
C HIS A 66 -0.38 8.03 1.86
N LEU A 67 -0.33 6.75 1.49
CA LEU A 67 0.18 6.29 0.20
C LEU A 67 -0.70 6.80 -0.97
N ASP A 68 -2.02 6.82 -0.81
CA ASP A 68 -2.96 7.37 -1.80
C ASP A 68 -2.68 8.84 -2.12
N GLY A 69 -2.33 9.64 -1.10
CA GLY A 69 -1.91 11.03 -1.29
C GLY A 69 -0.72 11.16 -2.25
N TYR A 70 0.29 10.30 -2.12
CA TYR A 70 1.46 10.30 -3.00
C TYR A 70 1.18 9.67 -4.36
N ILE A 71 0.39 8.61 -4.42
CA ILE A 71 -0.08 8.00 -5.69
C ILE A 71 -0.73 9.06 -6.56
N LYS A 72 -1.67 9.82 -5.99
CA LYS A 72 -2.37 10.92 -6.68
C LYS A 72 -1.41 12.05 -7.06
N LYS A 73 -0.55 12.49 -6.13
CA LYS A 73 0.43 13.56 -6.38
C LYS A 73 1.39 13.21 -7.52
N ARG A 74 1.73 11.93 -7.68
CA ARG A 74 2.68 11.42 -8.68
C ARG A 74 2.01 10.89 -9.95
N GLY A 75 0.67 10.84 -10.01
CA GLY A 75 -0.06 10.28 -11.15
C GLY A 75 0.21 8.79 -11.39
N LEU A 76 0.45 8.02 -10.32
CA LEU A 76 0.67 6.58 -10.43
C LEU A 76 -0.63 5.83 -10.71
N LYS A 77 -0.53 4.67 -11.38
CA LYS A 77 -1.69 3.85 -11.77
C LYS A 77 -2.15 2.87 -10.68
N ILE A 78 -1.25 2.46 -9.78
CA ILE A 78 -1.56 1.53 -8.68
C ILE A 78 -2.62 2.13 -7.75
N LYS A 79 -3.55 1.31 -7.28
CA LYS A 79 -4.65 1.76 -6.41
C LYS A 79 -4.54 1.15 -5.01
N PRO A 80 -4.61 1.95 -3.94
CA PRO A 80 -4.69 1.41 -2.59
C PRO A 80 -6.07 0.79 -2.35
N MET A 81 -6.11 -0.36 -1.66
CA MET A 81 -7.35 -1.05 -1.31
C MET A 81 -7.26 -1.67 0.08
N HIS A 82 -8.33 -1.55 0.87
CA HIS A 82 -8.38 -2.20 2.17
C HIS A 82 -8.76 -3.67 2.00
N ILE A 83 -8.15 -4.57 2.79
CA ILE A 83 -8.45 -6.01 2.70
C ILE A 83 -9.94 -6.33 2.86
N ALA A 84 -10.67 -5.58 3.68
CA ALA A 84 -12.10 -5.81 3.87
C ALA A 84 -12.90 -5.64 2.57
N ASP A 85 -12.51 -4.68 1.72
CA ASP A 85 -13.16 -4.45 0.43
C ASP A 85 -12.87 -5.59 -0.55
N VAL A 86 -11.63 -6.10 -0.54
CA VAL A 86 -11.21 -7.26 -1.33
C VAL A 86 -12.05 -8.48 -0.95
N LEU A 87 -12.17 -8.75 0.36
CA LEU A 87 -12.89 -9.92 0.87
C LEU A 87 -14.42 -9.79 0.70
N ALA A 88 -14.98 -8.58 0.74
CA ALA A 88 -16.40 -8.36 0.50
C ALA A 88 -16.77 -8.51 -0.99
N SER A 89 -15.83 -8.18 -1.88
CA SER A 89 -16.04 -8.22 -3.34
C SER A 89 -15.72 -9.57 -3.98
N GLY A 90 -14.93 -10.41 -3.30
CA GLY A 90 -14.50 -11.71 -3.81
C GLY A 90 -15.50 -12.83 -3.50
N TRP A 91 -16.16 -13.35 -4.53
CA TRP A 91 -16.89 -14.63 -4.54
C TRP A 91 -16.46 -15.47 -5.74
#